data_AF-A0A7C6IE11-F1
#
_entry.id   AF-A0A7C6IE11-F1
#
_cell.length_a   1.000
_cell.length_b   1.000
_cell.length_c   1.000
_cell.angle_alpha   90.00
_cell.angle_beta   90.00
_cell.angle_gamma   90.00
#
_symmetry.space_group_name_H-M   'P 1'
#
loop_
_entity.id
_entity.type
_entity.pdbx_description
1 polymer ?
#
loop_
_entity_poly.entity_id
_entity_poly.type
_entity_poly.pdbx_seq_one_letter_code
_entity_poly.pdbx_strand_id
1 'polypeptide(L)'
;VHVSDDDLTEALGADVAADVRSWDGLDRSPSAHYSWACSHATPGLRVPVEEEQKTVVEAVLPELRAAWVSDGVVAWLPKDPQLTWFRETPQYTEFRPALRTDLFDLAPLSTHRAALERCGLDSPGLLASMEPTELSLRLGLARPAAARLVEIARVHRSLQGQDALTAVAVEAVAHLLEAGLASLSALAALDPDGRRARAAKLAEATLRFTKKTTQVELAAAYAAWLEALTA
;
A
#
# COMPACT_ATOMS: atom_id res chain seq x y z
N VAL A 1 37.85 -4.89 -12.08
CA VAL A 1 38.11 -6.01 -12.99
C VAL A 1 36.86 -6.15 -13.84
N HIS A 2 36.94 -5.77 -15.11
CA HIS A 2 35.85 -6.04 -16.07
C HIS A 2 35.99 -7.50 -16.48
N VAL A 3 35.00 -8.31 -16.12
CA VAL A 3 34.85 -9.66 -16.63
C VAL A 3 33.70 -9.55 -17.64
N SER A 4 33.95 -9.89 -18.90
CA SER A 4 32.88 -9.87 -19.91
C SER A 4 31.86 -10.97 -19.60
N ASP A 5 30.61 -10.83 -20.08
CA ASP A 5 29.59 -11.88 -19.90
C ASP A 5 30.07 -13.23 -20.46
N ASP A 6 30.90 -13.21 -21.51
CA ASP A 6 31.51 -14.41 -22.08
C ASP A 6 32.52 -15.04 -21.12
N ASP A 7 33.38 -14.23 -20.48
CA ASP A 7 34.36 -14.70 -19.48
C ASP A 7 33.68 -15.25 -18.22
N LEU A 8 32.53 -14.67 -17.82
CA LEU A 8 31.77 -15.10 -16.65
C LEU A 8 31.02 -16.42 -16.92
N THR A 9 30.52 -16.59 -18.15
CA THR A 9 29.86 -17.82 -18.61
C THR A 9 30.86 -18.97 -18.80
N GLU A 10 32.07 -18.67 -19.27
CA GLU A 10 33.16 -19.65 -19.39
C GLU A 10 33.69 -20.06 -18.00
N ALA A 11 33.82 -19.11 -17.06
CA ALA A 11 34.32 -19.38 -15.71
C ALA A 11 33.33 -20.16 -14.81
N LEU A 12 32.02 -19.99 -15.01
CA LEU A 12 30.98 -20.64 -14.20
C LEU A 12 30.44 -21.94 -14.83
N GLY A 13 30.76 -22.20 -16.09
CA GLY A 13 30.29 -23.38 -16.83
C GLY A 13 28.86 -23.22 -17.36
N ALA A 14 28.58 -23.88 -18.49
CA ALA A 14 27.30 -23.80 -19.20
C ALA A 14 26.08 -24.16 -18.33
N ASP A 15 26.29 -24.96 -17.28
CA ASP A 15 25.25 -25.40 -16.35
C ASP A 15 24.73 -24.26 -15.45
N VAL A 16 25.57 -23.28 -15.07
CA VAL A 16 25.15 -22.16 -14.18
C VAL A 16 24.39 -21.08 -14.96
N ALA A 17 24.79 -20.80 -16.21
CA ALA A 17 24.05 -19.91 -17.09
C ALA A 17 22.70 -20.51 -17.55
N ALA A 18 22.64 -21.84 -17.69
CA ALA A 18 21.39 -22.57 -17.84
C ALA A 18 20.55 -22.51 -16.56
N ASP A 19 21.18 -22.52 -15.38
CA ASP A 19 20.50 -22.42 -14.09
C ASP A 19 19.86 -21.04 -13.90
N VAL A 20 20.51 -19.92 -14.23
CA VAL A 20 19.87 -18.58 -14.15
C VAL A 20 18.64 -18.46 -15.09
N ARG A 21 18.64 -19.16 -16.23
CA ARG A 21 17.47 -19.28 -17.13
C ARG A 21 16.47 -20.35 -16.67
N SER A 22 16.87 -21.29 -15.81
CA SER A 22 16.02 -22.37 -15.27
C SER A 22 15.04 -21.86 -14.20
N TRP A 23 15.19 -20.61 -13.76
CA TRP A 23 14.41 -20.06 -12.66
C TRP A 23 13.03 -19.61 -13.11
N ASP A 24 12.77 -19.44 -14.41
CA ASP A 24 11.46 -19.04 -14.94
C ASP A 24 10.40 -20.14 -14.71
N GLY A 25 9.39 -19.80 -13.92
CA GLY A 25 8.26 -20.69 -13.59
C GLY A 25 8.37 -21.46 -12.27
N LEU A 26 9.44 -21.27 -11.48
CA LEU A 26 9.51 -21.80 -10.11
C LEU A 26 8.72 -20.92 -9.14
N ASP A 27 8.12 -21.53 -8.11
CA ASP A 27 7.48 -20.81 -7.01
C ASP A 27 8.57 -20.12 -6.17
N ARG A 28 8.79 -18.83 -6.43
CA ARG A 28 9.89 -18.04 -5.84
C ARG A 28 9.41 -17.41 -4.54
N SER A 29 10.28 -17.39 -3.54
CA SER A 29 10.06 -16.56 -2.36
C SER A 29 10.10 -15.07 -2.73
N PRO A 30 9.50 -14.16 -1.94
CA PRO A 30 9.56 -12.72 -2.21
C PRO A 30 11.00 -12.20 -2.37
N SER A 31 11.94 -12.72 -1.59
CA SER A 31 13.36 -12.37 -1.71
C SER A 31 14.02 -12.90 -2.98
N ALA A 32 13.57 -14.05 -3.49
CA ALA A 32 14.07 -14.59 -4.76
C ALA A 32 13.54 -13.80 -5.96
N HIS A 33 12.25 -13.45 -5.96
CA HIS A 33 11.66 -12.50 -6.92
C HIS A 33 12.43 -11.17 -6.91
N TYR A 34 12.77 -10.66 -5.71
CA TYR A 34 13.53 -9.43 -5.57
C TYR A 34 14.93 -9.51 -6.20
N SER A 35 15.66 -10.59 -5.88
CA SER A 35 17.02 -10.78 -6.37
C SER A 35 17.06 -10.93 -7.89
N TRP A 36 16.08 -11.64 -8.47
CA TRP A 36 15.92 -11.78 -9.90
C TRP A 36 15.62 -10.44 -10.58
N ALA A 37 14.72 -9.64 -9.99
CA ALA A 37 14.40 -8.31 -10.49
C ALA A 37 15.65 -7.41 -10.54
N CYS A 38 16.49 -7.48 -9.49
CA CYS A 38 17.72 -6.70 -9.42
C CYS A 38 18.77 -7.15 -10.46
N SER A 39 18.91 -8.46 -10.69
CA SER A 39 19.84 -8.96 -11.70
C SER A 39 19.45 -8.53 -13.13
N HIS A 40 18.15 -8.51 -13.42
CA HIS A 40 17.63 -8.10 -14.74
C HIS A 40 17.61 -6.58 -14.93
N ALA A 41 17.37 -5.82 -13.87
CA ALA A 41 17.44 -4.36 -13.90
C ALA A 41 18.88 -3.84 -14.08
N THR A 42 19.90 -4.66 -13.84
CA THR A 42 21.31 -4.23 -13.89
C THR A 42 22.21 -5.24 -14.61
N PRO A 43 21.99 -5.54 -15.90
CA PRO A 43 22.92 -6.38 -16.65
C PRO A 43 24.27 -5.66 -16.74
N GLY A 44 25.30 -6.19 -16.09
CA GLY A 44 26.66 -5.66 -16.17
C GLY A 44 26.87 -4.23 -15.63
N LEU A 45 26.02 -3.76 -14.70
CA LEU A 45 26.09 -2.41 -14.09
C LEU A 45 25.97 -1.23 -15.10
N ARG A 46 25.47 -1.47 -16.32
CA ARG A 46 25.16 -0.39 -17.27
C ARG A 46 23.68 -0.01 -17.22
N VAL A 47 23.39 1.26 -17.44
CA VAL A 47 22.01 1.71 -17.70
C VAL A 47 21.63 1.21 -19.10
N PRO A 48 20.50 0.49 -19.27
CA PRO A 48 20.05 0.06 -20.60
C PRO A 48 19.80 1.27 -21.49
N VAL A 49 20.06 1.14 -22.80
CA VAL A 49 19.68 2.19 -23.75
C VAL A 49 18.16 2.24 -23.89
N GLU A 50 17.60 3.35 -24.35
CA GLU A 50 16.15 3.60 -24.36
C GLU A 50 15.31 2.46 -24.99
N GLU A 51 15.82 1.84 -26.06
CA GLU A 51 15.20 0.69 -26.73
C GLU A 51 15.16 -0.58 -25.86
N GLU A 52 16.17 -0.79 -25.00
CA GLU A 52 16.27 -1.93 -24.08
C GLU A 52 15.47 -1.71 -22.79
N GLN A 53 15.30 -0.44 -22.37
CA GLN A 53 14.64 -0.08 -21.10
C GLN A 53 13.22 -0.64 -21.02
N LYS A 54 12.46 -0.58 -22.11
CA LYS A 54 11.09 -1.10 -22.13
C LYS A 54 11.03 -2.60 -21.81
N THR A 55 11.88 -3.39 -22.46
CA THR A 55 11.93 -4.85 -22.26
C THR A 55 12.39 -5.20 -20.85
N VAL A 56 13.41 -4.49 -20.32
CA VAL A 56 13.85 -4.68 -18.94
C VAL A 56 12.74 -4.33 -17.95
N VAL A 57 12.02 -3.23 -18.19
CA VAL A 57 10.93 -2.79 -17.31
C VAL A 57 9.78 -3.81 -17.29
N GLU A 58 9.38 -4.32 -18.46
CA GLU A 58 8.34 -5.34 -18.60
C GLU A 58 8.71 -6.65 -17.87
N ALA A 59 9.98 -7.02 -17.85
CA ALA A 59 10.49 -8.20 -17.14
C ALA A 59 10.60 -7.98 -15.62
N VAL A 60 11.07 -6.81 -15.18
CA VAL A 60 11.39 -6.51 -13.77
C VAL A 60 10.13 -6.20 -12.94
N LEU A 61 9.13 -5.53 -13.51
CA LEU A 61 7.94 -5.09 -12.77
C LEU A 61 7.13 -6.21 -12.10
N PRO A 62 6.78 -7.32 -12.79
CA PRO A 62 6.01 -8.41 -12.17
C PRO A 62 6.74 -9.01 -10.97
N GLU A 63 8.05 -9.13 -11.06
CA GLU A 63 8.91 -9.72 -10.04
C GLU A 63 9.03 -8.79 -8.83
N LEU A 64 9.18 -7.49 -9.05
CA LEU A 64 9.10 -6.52 -7.96
C LEU A 64 7.72 -6.53 -7.29
N ARG A 65 6.62 -6.71 -8.03
CA ARG A 65 5.27 -6.86 -7.46
C ARG A 65 5.15 -8.11 -6.60
N ALA A 66 5.66 -9.24 -7.06
CA ALA A 66 5.68 -10.48 -6.29
C ALA A 66 6.56 -10.35 -5.04
N ALA A 67 7.68 -9.62 -5.13
CA ALA A 67 8.58 -9.35 -4.01
C ALA A 67 8.03 -8.35 -2.99
N TRP A 68 7.16 -7.43 -3.42
CA TRP A 68 6.65 -6.32 -2.61
C TRP A 68 5.78 -6.76 -1.43
N VAL A 69 5.39 -8.04 -1.36
CA VAL A 69 4.71 -8.61 -0.19
C VAL A 69 5.63 -8.75 1.03
N SER A 70 6.95 -8.58 0.87
CA SER A 70 7.93 -8.63 1.95
C SER A 70 8.27 -7.25 2.48
N ASP A 71 8.06 -7.01 3.78
CA ASP A 71 8.37 -5.75 4.45
C ASP A 71 9.85 -5.34 4.29
N GLY A 72 10.76 -6.32 4.31
CA GLY A 72 12.18 -6.09 4.07
C GLY A 72 12.48 -5.54 2.68
N VAL A 73 11.79 -6.06 1.65
CA VAL A 73 11.90 -5.57 0.27
C VAL A 73 11.31 -4.17 0.16
N VAL A 74 10.12 -3.93 0.72
CA VAL A 74 9.47 -2.61 0.72
C VAL A 74 10.37 -1.53 1.35
N ALA A 75 11.03 -1.86 2.46
CA ALA A 75 11.93 -0.96 3.16
C ALA A 75 13.26 -0.70 2.41
N TRP A 76 13.78 -1.71 1.71
CA TRP A 76 15.07 -1.65 1.02
C TRP A 76 14.98 -1.05 -0.39
N LEU A 77 13.92 -1.37 -1.14
CA LEU A 77 13.78 -1.00 -2.56
C LEU A 77 14.01 0.49 -2.89
N PRO A 78 13.54 1.46 -2.07
CA PRO A 78 13.80 2.87 -2.33
C PRO A 78 15.28 3.26 -2.23
N LYS A 79 16.10 2.44 -1.56
CA LYS A 79 17.51 2.69 -1.25
C LYS A 79 18.46 1.84 -2.09
N ASP A 80 17.96 0.84 -2.80
CA ASP A 80 18.81 -0.10 -3.53
C ASP A 80 19.61 0.59 -4.66
N PRO A 81 20.94 0.63 -4.62
CA PRO A 81 21.72 1.28 -5.68
C PRO A 81 21.53 0.63 -7.07
N GLN A 82 21.23 -0.67 -7.14
CA GLN A 82 21.06 -1.41 -8.40
C GLN A 82 19.84 -0.96 -9.19
N LEU A 83 18.79 -0.50 -8.51
CA LEU A 83 17.55 -0.07 -9.14
C LEU A 83 17.48 1.43 -9.41
N THR A 84 18.58 2.17 -9.28
CA THR A 84 18.56 3.65 -9.33
C THR A 84 17.92 4.21 -10.60
N TRP A 85 18.34 3.75 -11.78
CA TRP A 85 17.73 4.19 -13.04
C TRP A 85 16.29 3.71 -13.18
N PHE A 86 15.99 2.47 -12.75
CA PHE A 86 14.64 1.91 -12.81
C PHE A 86 13.67 2.74 -11.96
N ARG A 87 14.14 3.30 -10.83
CA ARG A 87 13.34 4.18 -9.99
C ARG A 87 12.93 5.49 -10.66
N GLU A 88 13.65 5.92 -11.70
CA GLU A 88 13.36 7.12 -12.46
C GLU A 88 12.32 6.85 -13.58
N THR A 89 11.98 5.59 -13.82
CA THR A 89 10.97 5.21 -14.82
C THR A 89 9.54 5.55 -14.34
N PRO A 90 8.63 5.96 -15.24
CA PRO A 90 7.21 6.14 -14.90
C PRO A 90 6.59 4.89 -14.28
N GLN A 91 6.95 3.71 -14.79
CA GLN A 91 6.37 2.44 -14.38
C GLN A 91 6.76 2.04 -12.94
N TYR A 92 7.95 2.43 -12.47
CA TYR A 92 8.29 2.28 -11.06
C TYR A 92 7.41 3.12 -10.15
N THR A 93 7.04 4.33 -10.59
CA THR A 93 6.12 5.21 -9.86
C THR A 93 4.71 4.62 -9.84
N GLU A 94 4.25 4.03 -10.95
CA GLU A 94 2.96 3.32 -11.06
C GLU A 94 2.91 2.02 -10.26
N PHE A 95 4.07 1.41 -10.00
CA PHE A 95 4.18 0.20 -9.19
C PHE A 95 4.06 0.48 -7.69
N ARG A 96 4.55 1.63 -7.21
CA ARG A 96 4.34 2.01 -5.82
C ARG A 96 2.83 2.21 -5.61
N PRO A 97 2.21 1.63 -4.55
CA PRO A 97 0.84 1.96 -4.23
C PRO A 97 0.77 3.48 -4.09
N ALA A 98 0.04 4.16 -4.97
CA ALA A 98 -0.20 5.57 -4.79
C ALA A 98 -0.98 5.74 -3.49
N LEU A 99 -0.67 6.81 -2.75
CA LEU A 99 -1.47 7.18 -1.60
C LEU A 99 -2.92 7.33 -2.06
N ARG A 100 -3.83 6.52 -1.51
CA ARG A 100 -5.26 6.72 -1.77
C ARG A 100 -5.67 8.04 -1.14
N THR A 101 -6.34 8.88 -1.91
CA THR A 101 -6.76 10.22 -1.49
C THR A 101 -8.26 10.39 -1.49
N ASP A 102 -9.00 9.56 -2.24
CA ASP A 102 -10.45 9.55 -2.28
C ASP A 102 -10.99 8.41 -1.42
N LEU A 103 -11.77 8.74 -0.39
CA LEU A 103 -12.43 7.77 0.47
C LEU A 103 -13.48 6.95 -0.31
N PHE A 104 -14.14 7.55 -1.31
CA PHE A 104 -15.19 6.90 -2.07
C PHE A 104 -14.66 5.83 -3.04
N ASP A 105 -13.35 5.74 -3.24
CA ASP A 105 -12.73 4.64 -3.99
C ASP A 105 -12.62 3.35 -3.16
N LEU A 106 -12.79 3.42 -1.83
CA LEU A 106 -12.73 2.26 -0.95
C LEU A 106 -14.03 1.46 -0.98
N ALA A 107 -13.95 0.13 -1.03
CA ALA A 107 -15.13 -0.70 -0.81
C ALA A 107 -15.58 -0.66 0.66
N PRO A 108 -16.88 -0.63 0.97
CA PRO A 108 -18.02 -0.71 0.05
C PRO A 108 -18.51 0.64 -0.49
N LEU A 109 -17.87 1.78 -0.18
CA LEU A 109 -18.30 3.10 -0.67
C LEU A 109 -18.29 3.19 -2.19
N SER A 110 -17.26 2.63 -2.84
CA SER A 110 -17.13 2.62 -4.30
C SER A 110 -18.30 1.94 -5.01
N THR A 111 -18.88 0.90 -4.40
CA THR A 111 -20.08 0.22 -4.92
C THR A 111 -21.31 1.14 -4.94
N HIS A 112 -21.35 2.14 -4.05
CA HIS A 112 -22.48 3.06 -3.91
C HIS A 112 -22.17 4.49 -4.40
N ARG A 113 -20.99 4.74 -4.97
CA ARG A 113 -20.51 6.08 -5.36
C ARG A 113 -21.52 6.85 -6.20
N ALA A 114 -21.97 6.28 -7.32
CA ALA A 114 -22.93 6.94 -8.20
C ALA A 114 -24.30 7.22 -7.54
N ALA A 115 -24.69 6.46 -6.52
CA ALA A 115 -25.92 6.71 -5.78
C ALA A 115 -25.71 7.82 -4.73
N LEU A 116 -24.57 7.83 -4.05
CA LEU A 116 -24.15 8.88 -3.12
C LEU A 116 -24.06 10.24 -3.83
N GLU A 117 -23.40 10.31 -4.98
CA GLU A 117 -23.27 11.52 -5.81
C GLU A 117 -24.64 12.06 -6.25
N ARG A 118 -25.55 11.21 -6.74
CA ARG A 118 -26.91 11.62 -7.11
C ARG A 118 -27.72 12.17 -5.94
N CYS A 119 -27.41 11.77 -4.71
CA CYS A 119 -28.04 12.27 -3.49
C CYS A 119 -27.33 13.50 -2.90
N GLY A 120 -26.30 14.04 -3.57
CA GLY A 120 -25.51 15.17 -3.07
C GLY A 120 -24.60 14.81 -1.89
N LEU A 121 -24.21 13.53 -1.77
CA LEU A 121 -23.32 13.01 -0.73
C LEU A 121 -21.93 12.74 -1.29
N ASP A 122 -21.33 13.78 -1.86
CA ASP A 122 -20.05 13.75 -2.58
C ASP A 122 -18.83 14.07 -1.70
N SER A 123 -19.04 14.27 -0.39
CA SER A 123 -17.96 14.49 0.57
C SER A 123 -18.06 13.54 1.78
N PRO A 124 -16.92 13.03 2.28
CA PRO A 124 -16.91 12.19 3.49
C PRO A 124 -17.52 12.87 4.71
N GLY A 125 -17.35 14.20 4.83
CA GLY A 125 -17.89 14.99 5.93
C GLY A 125 -19.42 14.98 5.98
N LEU A 126 -20.07 15.15 4.83
CA LEU A 126 -21.53 15.07 4.72
C LEU A 126 -22.02 13.67 5.07
N LEU A 127 -21.41 12.63 4.48
CA LEU A 127 -21.78 11.24 4.76
C LEU A 127 -21.61 10.88 6.24
N ALA A 128 -20.53 11.33 6.89
CA ALA A 128 -20.28 11.09 8.31
C ALA A 128 -21.33 11.74 9.25
N SER A 129 -21.94 12.85 8.80
CA SER A 129 -22.98 13.56 9.56
C SER A 129 -24.38 12.99 9.38
N MET A 130 -24.57 12.05 8.45
CA MET A 130 -25.87 11.44 8.22
C MET A 130 -26.26 10.45 9.31
N GLU A 131 -27.56 10.33 9.52
CA GLU A 131 -28.13 9.20 10.26
C GLU A 131 -28.25 7.96 9.35
N PRO A 132 -27.87 6.76 9.82
CA PRO A 132 -27.97 5.53 9.02
C PRO A 132 -29.36 5.25 8.46
N THR A 133 -30.42 5.58 9.21
CA THR A 133 -31.81 5.41 8.77
C THR A 133 -32.15 6.34 7.61
N GLU A 134 -31.66 7.58 7.65
CA GLU A 134 -31.86 8.54 6.57
C GLU A 134 -31.14 8.10 5.30
N LEU A 135 -29.86 7.70 5.42
CA LEU A 135 -29.08 7.19 4.29
C LEU A 135 -29.73 5.93 3.68
N SER A 136 -30.21 5.02 4.52
CA SER A 136 -30.94 3.81 4.12
C SER A 136 -32.16 4.15 3.26
N LEU A 137 -32.96 5.15 3.66
CA LEU A 137 -34.12 5.60 2.89
C LEU A 137 -33.73 6.28 1.58
N ARG A 138 -32.72 7.15 1.59
CA ARG A 138 -32.28 7.89 0.38
C ARG A 138 -31.70 6.96 -0.69
N LEU A 139 -30.91 5.96 -0.29
CA LEU A 139 -30.21 5.07 -1.21
C LEU A 139 -30.94 3.75 -1.48
N GLY A 140 -32.03 3.46 -0.75
CA GLY A 140 -32.72 2.16 -0.84
C GLY A 140 -31.86 1.00 -0.31
N LEU A 141 -30.99 1.26 0.65
CA LEU A 141 -30.08 0.25 1.23
C LEU A 141 -30.67 -0.37 2.49
N ALA A 142 -30.29 -1.61 2.79
CA ALA A 142 -30.55 -2.19 4.10
C ALA A 142 -29.86 -1.35 5.21
N ARG A 143 -30.54 -1.16 6.35
CA ARG A 143 -30.03 -0.34 7.46
C ARG A 143 -28.60 -0.70 7.90
N PRO A 144 -28.19 -1.98 8.03
CA PRO A 144 -26.82 -2.32 8.40
C PRO A 144 -25.79 -1.88 7.36
N ALA A 145 -26.12 -1.96 6.06
CA ALA A 145 -25.24 -1.50 4.99
C ALA A 145 -25.06 0.02 5.03
N ALA A 146 -26.16 0.76 5.19
CA ALA A 146 -26.12 2.21 5.36
C ALA A 146 -25.33 2.63 6.60
N ALA A 147 -25.55 1.96 7.74
CA ALA A 147 -24.80 2.20 8.97
C ALA A 147 -23.29 2.00 8.76
N ARG A 148 -22.89 0.93 8.05
CA ARG A 148 -21.49 0.69 7.72
C ARG A 148 -20.88 1.82 6.89
N LEU A 149 -21.57 2.35 5.87
CA LEU A 149 -21.04 3.46 5.06
C LEU A 149 -20.84 4.73 5.89
N VAL A 150 -21.81 5.05 6.75
CA VAL A 150 -21.73 6.21 7.67
C VAL A 150 -20.56 6.03 8.65
N GLU A 151 -20.41 4.85 9.23
CA GLU A 151 -19.34 4.58 10.20
C GLU A 151 -17.94 4.66 9.56
N ILE A 152 -17.75 4.19 8.33
CA ILE A 152 -16.50 4.36 7.59
C ILE A 152 -16.16 5.85 7.41
N ALA A 153 -17.15 6.66 7.02
CA ALA A 153 -16.97 8.09 6.88
C ALA A 153 -16.67 8.79 8.21
N ARG A 154 -17.27 8.33 9.33
CA ARG A 154 -16.99 8.84 10.69
C ARG A 154 -15.57 8.49 11.15
N VAL A 155 -15.09 7.27 10.91
CA VAL A 155 -13.70 6.87 11.17
C VAL A 155 -12.74 7.78 10.40
N HIS A 156 -12.97 7.97 9.10
CA HIS A 156 -12.17 8.87 8.28
C HIS A 156 -12.15 10.31 8.83
N ARG A 157 -13.33 10.86 9.16
CA ARG A 157 -13.45 12.21 9.72
C ARG A 157 -12.73 12.34 11.07
N SER A 158 -12.78 11.32 11.92
CA SER A 158 -12.07 11.30 13.21
C SER A 158 -10.55 11.36 13.02
N LEU A 159 -10.01 10.61 12.05
CA LEU A 159 -8.59 10.65 11.68
C LEU A 159 -8.17 12.01 11.10
N GLN A 160 -9.00 12.63 10.27
CA GLN A 160 -8.73 13.98 9.73
C GLN A 160 -8.73 15.08 10.80
N GLY A 161 -9.30 14.83 11.98
CA GLY A 161 -9.20 15.73 13.13
C GLY A 161 -7.84 15.68 13.83
N GLN A 162 -6.94 14.79 13.41
CA GLN A 162 -5.61 14.61 13.99
C GLN A 162 -4.55 15.09 12.98
N ASP A 163 -3.91 16.22 13.25
CA ASP A 163 -2.94 16.85 12.32
C ASP A 163 -1.88 15.88 11.78
N ALA A 164 -1.38 14.98 12.64
CA ALA A 164 -0.37 13.99 12.27
C ALA A 164 -0.88 12.88 11.33
N LEU A 165 -2.20 12.63 11.30
CA LEU A 165 -2.83 11.52 10.58
C LEU A 165 -3.60 11.97 9.35
N THR A 166 -3.95 13.26 9.23
CA THR A 166 -4.77 13.81 8.15
C THR A 166 -4.27 13.43 6.75
N ALA A 167 -2.96 13.47 6.53
CA ALA A 167 -2.36 13.16 5.24
C ALA A 167 -2.49 11.69 4.83
N VAL A 168 -2.71 10.77 5.79
CA VAL A 168 -2.76 9.32 5.58
C VAL A 168 -4.11 8.72 5.97
N ALA A 169 -5.12 9.55 6.24
CA ALA A 169 -6.41 9.13 6.79
C ALA A 169 -7.10 8.08 5.90
N VAL A 170 -7.16 8.28 4.58
CA VAL A 170 -7.80 7.34 3.65
C VAL A 170 -7.08 5.99 3.63
N GLU A 171 -5.74 6.00 3.62
CA GLU A 171 -4.96 4.77 3.65
C GLU A 171 -5.14 4.01 4.98
N ALA A 172 -5.18 4.74 6.10
CA ALA A 172 -5.47 4.16 7.40
C ALA A 172 -6.87 3.51 7.42
N VAL A 173 -7.88 4.16 6.85
CA VAL A 173 -9.22 3.57 6.72
C VAL A 173 -9.21 2.31 5.85
N ALA A 174 -8.46 2.29 4.75
CA ALA A 174 -8.32 1.09 3.92
C ALA A 174 -7.78 -0.10 4.75
N HIS A 175 -6.72 0.10 5.52
CA HIS A 175 -6.17 -0.95 6.39
C HIS A 175 -7.09 -1.36 7.55
N LEU A 176 -7.89 -0.43 8.08
CA LEU A 176 -8.91 -0.76 9.07
C LEU A 176 -10.04 -1.60 8.46
N LEU A 177 -10.43 -1.33 7.23
CA LEU A 177 -11.44 -2.10 6.51
C LEU A 177 -10.98 -3.53 6.21
N GLU A 178 -9.74 -3.70 5.78
CA GLU A 178 -9.10 -5.02 5.60
C GLU A 178 -9.09 -5.83 6.90
N ALA A 179 -8.93 -5.14 8.04
CA ALA A 179 -8.96 -5.76 9.36
C ALA A 179 -10.37 -5.97 9.94
N GLY A 180 -11.43 -5.59 9.21
CA GLY A 180 -12.82 -5.68 9.68
C GLY A 180 -13.21 -4.63 10.72
N LEU A 181 -12.40 -3.59 10.94
CA LEU A 181 -12.59 -2.54 11.93
C LEU A 181 -13.23 -1.30 11.30
N ALA A 182 -14.45 -1.45 10.79
CA ALA A 182 -15.13 -0.43 9.99
C ALA A 182 -15.95 0.61 10.78
N SER A 183 -15.89 0.61 12.13
CA SER A 183 -16.66 1.53 12.97
C SER A 183 -15.86 2.03 14.18
N LEU A 184 -16.25 3.20 14.69
CA LEU A 184 -15.63 3.77 15.89
C LEU A 184 -15.87 2.89 17.11
N SER A 185 -17.05 2.28 17.23
CA SER A 185 -17.39 1.34 18.31
C SER A 185 -16.53 0.08 18.28
N ALA A 186 -16.23 -0.47 17.09
CA ALA A 186 -15.36 -1.64 16.96
C ALA A 186 -13.92 -1.32 17.37
N LEU A 187 -13.46 -0.09 17.08
CA LEU A 187 -12.14 0.39 17.48
C LEU A 187 -12.06 0.65 18.98
N ALA A 188 -13.09 1.27 19.57
CA ALA A 188 -13.17 1.52 21.02
C ALA A 188 -13.27 0.23 21.84
N ALA A 189 -13.86 -0.83 21.28
CA ALA A 189 -13.98 -2.15 21.92
C ALA A 189 -12.67 -2.95 21.96
N LEU A 190 -11.61 -2.50 21.28
CA LEU A 190 -10.30 -3.14 21.38
C LEU A 190 -9.75 -3.04 22.81
N ASP A 191 -9.20 -4.13 23.32
CA ASP A 191 -8.45 -4.10 24.57
C ASP A 191 -7.14 -3.28 24.44
N PRO A 192 -6.47 -2.91 25.56
CA PRO A 192 -5.26 -2.09 25.51
C PRO A 192 -4.12 -2.68 24.66
N ASP A 193 -4.00 -4.01 24.58
CA ASP A 193 -2.96 -4.67 23.79
C ASP A 193 -3.31 -4.64 22.30
N GLY A 194 -4.58 -4.89 21.98
CA GLY A 194 -5.16 -4.77 20.65
C GLY A 194 -5.04 -3.37 20.09
N ARG A 195 -5.25 -2.32 20.90
CA ARG A 195 -5.05 -0.92 20.50
C ARG A 195 -3.60 -0.63 20.17
N ARG A 196 -2.66 -1.03 21.04
CA ARG A 196 -1.21 -0.86 20.79
C ARG A 196 -0.76 -1.58 19.53
N ALA A 197 -1.17 -2.84 19.36
CA ALA A 197 -0.86 -3.62 18.16
C ALA A 197 -1.46 -2.99 16.90
N ARG A 198 -2.69 -2.46 16.98
CA ARG A 198 -3.35 -1.79 15.86
C ARG A 198 -2.65 -0.50 15.47
N ALA A 199 -2.27 0.32 16.44
CA ALA A 199 -1.53 1.56 16.22
C ALA A 199 -0.19 1.30 15.53
N ALA A 200 0.56 0.29 15.99
CA ALA A 200 1.83 -0.10 15.38
C ALA A 200 1.67 -0.54 13.92
N LYS A 201 0.67 -1.39 13.63
CA LYS A 201 0.37 -1.84 12.26
C LYS A 201 -0.04 -0.69 11.34
N LEU A 202 -0.87 0.24 11.81
CA LEU A 202 -1.26 1.40 11.02
C LEU A 202 -0.07 2.32 10.74
N ALA A 203 0.80 2.53 11.74
CA ALA A 203 2.02 3.32 11.56
C ALA A 203 2.96 2.70 10.53
N GLU A 204 3.21 1.39 10.61
CA GLU A 204 4.00 0.65 9.64
C GLU A 204 3.44 0.79 8.22
N ALA A 205 2.13 0.56 8.06
CA ALA A 205 1.47 0.57 6.77
C ALA A 205 1.44 1.96 6.11
N THR A 206 1.37 3.02 6.92
CA THR A 206 1.23 4.40 6.43
C THR A 206 2.52 5.20 6.40
N LEU A 207 3.59 4.74 7.08
CA LEU A 207 4.87 5.43 7.19
C LEU A 207 5.41 5.90 5.83
N ARG A 208 5.34 5.02 4.83
CA ARG A 208 5.86 5.26 3.46
C ARG A 208 5.20 6.46 2.76
N PHE A 209 4.05 6.92 3.24
CA PHE A 209 3.32 8.06 2.70
C PHE A 209 3.62 9.37 3.44
N THR A 210 4.41 9.31 4.50
CA THR A 210 4.81 10.47 5.30
C THR A 210 6.27 10.83 5.01
N LYS A 211 6.55 12.13 4.78
CA LYS A 211 7.90 12.60 4.44
C LYS A 211 8.75 12.98 5.66
N LYS A 212 8.11 13.35 6.77
CA LYS A 212 8.76 13.99 7.93
C LYS A 212 8.47 13.30 9.25
N THR A 213 7.62 12.28 9.26
CA THR A 213 7.17 11.62 10.49
C THR A 213 7.86 10.26 10.60
N THR A 214 8.37 9.96 11.79
CA THR A 214 8.93 8.64 12.09
C THR A 214 7.84 7.63 12.38
N GLN A 215 8.15 6.33 12.29
CA GLN A 215 7.21 5.28 12.65
C GLN A 215 6.75 5.37 14.11
N VAL A 216 7.66 5.76 15.01
CA VAL A 216 7.38 5.91 16.44
C VAL A 216 6.39 7.04 16.68
N GLU A 217 6.57 8.19 16.01
CA GLU A 217 5.64 9.32 16.10
C GLU A 217 4.26 8.98 15.52
N LEU A 218 4.21 8.28 14.38
CA LEU A 218 2.93 7.81 13.82
C LEU A 218 2.24 6.81 14.75
N ALA A 219 2.98 5.85 15.31
CA ALA A 219 2.42 4.88 16.25
C ALA A 219 1.87 5.56 17.50
N ALA A 220 2.57 6.57 18.01
CA ALA A 220 2.10 7.38 19.13
C ALA A 220 0.82 8.18 18.78
N ALA A 221 0.76 8.78 17.59
CA ALA A 221 -0.42 9.50 17.11
C ALA A 221 -1.64 8.57 16.95
N TYR A 222 -1.47 7.39 16.36
CA TYR A 222 -2.55 6.39 16.27
C TYR A 222 -2.97 5.87 17.65
N ALA A 223 -2.02 5.64 18.56
CA ALA A 223 -2.34 5.20 19.92
C ALA A 223 -3.15 6.27 20.67
N ALA A 224 -2.72 7.52 20.62
CA ALA A 224 -3.45 8.64 21.22
C ALA A 224 -4.87 8.78 20.63
N TRP A 225 -5.01 8.66 19.31
CA TRP A 225 -6.30 8.67 18.64
C TRP A 225 -7.20 7.51 19.11
N LEU A 226 -6.70 6.27 19.17
CA LEU A 226 -7.47 5.11 19.61
C LEU A 226 -7.89 5.20 21.08
N GLU A 227 -7.02 5.69 21.97
CA GLU A 227 -7.37 5.89 23.38
C GLU A 227 -8.48 6.95 23.52
N ALA A 228 -8.44 8.02 22.73
CA ALA A 228 -9.47 9.07 22.74
C ALA A 228 -10.86 8.57 22.29
N LEU A 229 -10.97 7.43 21.61
CA LEU A 229 -12.26 6.83 21.25
C LEU A 229 -12.96 6.13 22.44
N THR A 230 -12.25 5.91 23.53
CA THR A 230 -12.76 5.22 24.73
C THR A 230 -13.14 6.15 25.87
N ALA A 231 -12.78 7.43 25.75
CA ALA A 231 -13.06 8.49 26.73
C ALA A 231 -14.46 9.09 26.52
#